data_AF-A0A948TCI9-F1
#
_entry.id   AF-A0A948TCI9-F1
#
_cell.length_a   1.000
_cell.length_b   1.000
_cell.length_c   1.000
_cell.angle_alpha   90.00
_cell.angle_beta   90.00
_cell.angle_gamma   90.00
#
_symmetry.space_group_name_H-M   'P 1'
#
loop_
_entity.id
_entity.type
_entity.pdbx_description
1 polymer ?
#
loop_
_entity_poly.entity_id
_entity_poly.type
_entity_poly.pdbx_seq_one_letter_code
_entity_poly.pdbx_strand_id
1 'polypeptide(L)'
;MKKVFLSIVLIFSMALTVKAEREGVFMRYYKYSDTETNNEVNRSLICIPVYVFYNSETRTVDIISEDESLNGEVYLYNFTGDIEGYSSSINTSFNILLDGCHIIRIEGDGWYAEGEIEV
;
A
#
# COMPACT_ATOMS: atom_id res chain seq x y z
N MET A 1 -8.39 30.62 48.49
CA MET A 1 -9.02 29.89 47.38
C MET A 1 -8.10 29.94 46.16
N LYS A 2 -7.03 29.13 46.16
CA LYS A 2 -5.90 29.29 45.22
C LYS A 2 -5.27 27.95 44.82
N LYS A 3 -6.09 26.88 44.80
CA LYS A 3 -5.65 25.50 44.53
C LYS A 3 -6.53 24.75 43.53
N VAL A 4 -7.49 25.42 42.88
CA VAL A 4 -8.42 24.77 41.93
C VAL A 4 -7.95 24.90 40.47
N PHE A 5 -6.96 25.75 40.19
CA PHE A 5 -6.46 25.96 38.83
C PHE A 5 -5.44 24.92 38.35
N LEU A 6 -4.91 24.06 39.23
CA LEU A 6 -3.87 23.09 38.84
C LEU A 6 -4.44 21.86 38.10
N SER A 7 -5.74 21.60 38.21
CA SER A 7 -6.34 20.35 37.73
C SER A 7 -6.80 20.40 36.27
N ILE A 8 -6.99 21.59 35.69
CA ILE A 8 -7.49 21.76 34.31
C ILE A 8 -6.36 21.69 33.27
N VAL A 9 -5.12 21.98 33.65
CA VAL A 9 -3.96 21.96 32.73
C VAL A 9 -3.50 20.52 32.45
N LEU A 10 -3.74 19.56 33.36
CA LEU A 10 -3.25 18.19 33.21
C LEU A 10 -4.04 17.35 32.20
N ILE A 11 -5.28 17.73 31.87
CA ILE A 11 -6.13 16.98 30.93
C ILE A 11 -5.89 17.44 29.47
N PHE A 12 -5.20 18.56 29.25
CA PHE A 12 -4.96 19.11 27.90
C PHE A 12 -3.72 18.54 27.19
N SER A 13 -2.94 17.65 27.82
CA SER A 13 -1.63 17.21 27.29
C SER A 13 -1.60 15.88 26.54
N MET A 14 -2.72 15.15 26.41
CA MET A 14 -2.73 13.82 25.78
C MET A 14 -3.73 13.64 24.64
N ALA A 15 -4.17 14.72 24.01
CA ALA A 15 -4.78 14.66 22.68
C ALA A 15 -3.73 14.95 21.60
N LEU A 16 -2.55 14.32 21.68
CA LEU A 16 -1.74 14.12 20.48
C LEU A 16 -2.50 13.07 19.67
N THR A 17 -3.43 13.53 18.83
CA THR A 17 -3.90 12.73 17.71
C THR A 17 -2.67 12.43 16.87
N VAL A 18 -2.06 11.26 17.08
CA VAL A 18 -1.09 10.68 16.15
C VAL A 18 -1.92 10.33 14.93
N LYS A 19 -2.02 11.30 14.04
CA LYS A 19 -2.67 11.13 12.76
C LYS A 19 -1.63 10.44 11.89
N ALA A 20 -1.54 9.12 12.03
CA ALA A 20 -0.66 8.30 11.20
C ALA A 20 -0.96 8.65 9.74
N GLU A 21 -0.02 9.35 9.10
CA GLU A 21 -0.17 9.84 7.74
C GLU A 21 -0.02 8.63 6.81
N ARG A 22 -1.16 7.99 6.56
CA ARG A 22 -1.28 6.82 5.71
C ARG A 22 -1.87 7.25 4.38
N GLU A 23 -1.04 7.27 3.36
CA GLU A 23 -1.41 7.70 2.02
C GLU A 23 -1.73 6.49 1.15
N GLY A 24 -2.87 6.52 0.46
CA GLY A 24 -3.22 5.49 -0.50
C GLY A 24 -2.33 5.59 -1.73
N VAL A 25 -1.71 4.48 -2.11
CA VAL A 25 -0.89 4.38 -3.32
C VAL A 25 -1.81 4.05 -4.48
N PHE A 26 -1.70 4.84 -5.55
CA PHE A 26 -2.46 4.57 -6.77
C PHE A 26 -1.89 3.35 -7.49
N MET A 27 -2.70 2.31 -7.62
CA MET A 27 -2.35 1.07 -8.30
C MET A 27 -3.01 1.00 -9.68
N ARG A 28 -2.23 0.66 -10.70
CA ARG A 28 -2.73 0.31 -12.03
C ARG A 28 -2.84 -1.20 -12.16
N TYR A 29 -3.98 -1.69 -12.65
CA TYR A 29 -4.28 -3.11 -12.77
C TYR A 29 -4.27 -3.55 -14.23
N TYR A 30 -3.71 -4.72 -14.48
CA TYR A 30 -3.54 -5.31 -15.80
C TYR A 30 -3.97 -6.76 -15.76
N LYS A 31 -4.62 -7.23 -16.82
CA LYS A 31 -4.92 -8.65 -17.03
C LYS A 31 -4.00 -9.19 -18.12
N TYR A 32 -3.46 -10.39 -17.94
CA TYR A 32 -2.81 -11.08 -19.05
C TYR A 32 -3.89 -11.39 -20.09
N SER A 33 -3.78 -10.84 -21.30
CA SER A 33 -4.74 -11.11 -22.35
C SER A 33 -4.49 -12.52 -22.88
N ASP A 34 -5.45 -13.43 -22.70
CA ASP A 34 -5.53 -14.63 -23.52
C ASP A 34 -5.66 -14.19 -24.98
N THR A 35 -4.64 -14.48 -25.77
CA THR A 35 -4.60 -14.18 -27.21
C THR A 35 -5.45 -15.21 -27.95
N GLU A 36 -6.74 -15.27 -27.65
CA GLU A 36 -7.73 -15.91 -28.52
C GLU A 36 -8.61 -14.84 -29.16
N THR A 37 -8.14 -14.40 -30.32
CA THR A 37 -8.87 -13.83 -31.46
C THR A 37 -10.40 -13.73 -31.29
N ASN A 38 -10.89 -12.65 -30.68
CA ASN A 38 -12.25 -12.16 -30.91
C ASN A 38 -12.27 -10.63 -30.71
N ASN A 39 -12.70 -9.91 -31.74
CA ASN A 39 -12.74 -8.46 -31.86
C ASN A 39 -13.81 -7.79 -30.96
N GLU A 40 -14.07 -8.32 -29.76
CA GLU A 40 -14.95 -7.70 -28.78
C GLU A 40 -14.10 -7.05 -27.69
N VAL A 41 -14.14 -5.72 -27.66
CA VAL A 41 -13.50 -4.93 -26.60
C VAL A 41 -14.31 -5.14 -25.31
N ASN A 42 -13.98 -6.19 -24.56
CA ASN A 42 -14.54 -6.42 -23.23
C ASN A 42 -13.96 -5.37 -22.26
N ARG A 43 -14.71 -4.29 -22.01
CA ARG A 43 -14.39 -3.24 -21.04
C ARG A 43 -14.95 -3.52 -19.66
N SER A 44 -14.95 -4.77 -19.21
CA SER A 44 -15.32 -5.05 -17.81
C SER A 44 -14.31 -4.38 -16.88
N LEU A 45 -14.82 -3.72 -15.84
CA LEU A 45 -13.99 -3.10 -14.81
C LEU A 45 -13.25 -4.21 -14.04
N ILE A 46 -11.92 -4.12 -14.00
CA ILE A 46 -11.10 -4.95 -13.12
C ILE A 46 -11.20 -4.33 -11.72
N CYS A 47 -11.84 -5.05 -10.80
CA CYS A 47 -11.84 -4.73 -9.38
C CYS A 47 -11.13 -5.88 -8.66
N ILE A 48 -9.84 -5.71 -8.39
CA ILE A 48 -9.08 -6.62 -7.54
C ILE A 48 -9.05 -5.96 -6.16
N PRO A 49 -9.52 -6.64 -5.08
CA PRO A 49 -9.70 -6.04 -3.76
C PRO A 49 -8.37 -5.93 -3.00
N VAL A 50 -7.38 -5.29 -3.60
CA VAL A 50 -6.05 -5.06 -3.02
C VAL A 50 -5.85 -3.56 -2.84
N TYR A 51 -5.38 -3.20 -1.67
CA TYR A 51 -5.16 -1.82 -1.26
C TYR A 51 -3.71 -1.68 -0.81
N VAL A 52 -3.04 -0.64 -1.32
CA VAL A 52 -1.66 -0.34 -0.99
C VAL A 52 -1.60 1.00 -0.31
N PHE A 53 -0.89 1.05 0.81
CA PHE A 53 -0.76 2.25 1.64
C PHE A 53 0.69 2.50 1.97
N TYR A 54 1.11 3.75 1.91
CA TYR A 54 2.40 4.19 2.44
C TYR A 54 2.19 4.94 3.75
N ASN A 55 2.97 4.61 4.77
CA ASN A 55 3.02 5.32 6.04
C ASN A 55 4.36 6.04 6.16
N SER A 56 4.34 7.37 6.12
CA SER A 56 5.53 8.21 6.15
C SER A 56 6.23 8.21 7.52
N GLU A 57 5.50 8.01 8.61
CA GLU A 57 6.05 7.98 9.98
C GLU A 57 6.90 6.74 10.22
N THR A 58 6.40 5.58 9.77
CA THR A 58 7.09 4.29 9.91
C THR A 58 7.95 3.94 8.70
N ARG A 59 7.84 4.71 7.60
CA ARG A 59 8.43 4.42 6.28
C ARG A 59 8.08 3.01 5.81
N THR A 60 6.81 2.64 5.96
CA THR A 60 6.32 1.31 5.57
C THR A 60 5.32 1.38 4.43
N VAL A 61 5.43 0.43 3.51
CA VAL A 61 4.37 0.14 2.54
C VAL A 61 3.62 -1.08 3.03
N ASP A 62 2.30 -0.95 3.17
CA ASP A 62 1.41 -2.03 3.53
C ASP A 62 0.56 -2.41 2.32
N ILE A 63 0.47 -3.71 2.06
CA ILE A 63 -0.37 -4.30 1.02
C ILE A 63 -1.41 -5.15 1.74
N ILE A 64 -2.68 -4.86 1.50
CA ILE A 64 -3.81 -5.47 2.23
C ILE A 64 -4.89 -5.89 1.24
N SER A 65 -5.46 -7.06 1.44
CA SER A 65 -6.70 -7.51 0.82
C SER A 65 -7.67 -8.01 1.89
N GLU A 66 -8.95 -7.70 1.72
CA GLU A 66 -10.03 -8.28 2.54
C GLU A 66 -10.35 -9.73 2.13
N ASP A 67 -9.89 -10.16 0.94
CA ASP A 67 -10.08 -11.51 0.44
C ASP A 67 -8.88 -12.40 0.80
N GLU A 68 -9.04 -13.21 1.84
CA GLU A 68 -8.01 -14.18 2.27
C GLU A 68 -7.74 -15.29 1.25
N SER A 69 -8.64 -15.50 0.28
CA SER A 69 -8.44 -16.49 -0.79
C SER A 69 -7.62 -15.94 -1.96
N LEU A 70 -7.37 -14.63 -1.99
CA LEU A 70 -6.60 -13.98 -3.03
C LEU A 70 -5.11 -14.33 -2.88
N ASN A 71 -4.63 -15.13 -3.83
CA ASN A 71 -3.22 -15.51 -3.91
C ASN A 71 -2.47 -14.55 -4.83
N GLY A 72 -1.26 -14.20 -4.44
CA GLY A 72 -0.36 -13.38 -5.24
C GLY A 72 0.95 -13.11 -4.52
N GLU A 73 1.93 -12.72 -5.31
CA GLU A 73 3.26 -12.33 -4.84
C GLU A 73 3.40 -10.81 -4.89
N VAL A 74 4.18 -10.26 -3.98
CA VAL A 74 4.44 -8.82 -3.90
C VAL A 74 5.94 -8.59 -3.98
N TYR A 75 6.32 -7.66 -4.85
CA TYR A 75 7.67 -7.22 -5.09
C TYR A 75 7.76 -5.71 -4.85
N LEU A 76 8.79 -5.30 -4.12
CA LEU A 76 9.18 -3.90 -3.96
C LEU A 76 10.53 -3.70 -4.62
N TYR A 77 10.58 -2.78 -5.57
CA TYR A 77 11.79 -2.39 -6.28
C TYR A 77 12.17 -0.96 -5.94
N ASN A 78 13.46 -0.68 -5.91
CA ASN A 78 13.96 0.70 -5.88
C ASN A 78 14.09 1.30 -7.29
N PHE A 79 14.53 2.55 -7.34
CA PHE A 79 14.73 3.29 -8.57
C PHE A 79 15.77 2.68 -9.53
N THR A 80 16.70 1.84 -9.05
CA THR A 80 17.66 1.13 -9.91
C THR A 80 17.06 -0.15 -10.51
N GLY A 81 15.88 -0.56 -10.06
CA GLY A 81 15.20 -1.79 -10.46
C GLY A 81 15.64 -3.01 -9.67
N ASP A 82 16.40 -2.83 -8.58
CA ASP A 82 16.78 -3.92 -7.69
C ASP A 82 15.63 -4.24 -6.72
N ILE A 83 15.48 -5.52 -6.38
CA ILE A 83 14.46 -5.98 -5.42
C ILE A 83 14.91 -5.61 -4.00
N GLU A 84 14.13 -4.78 -3.34
CA GLU A 84 14.33 -4.42 -1.91
C GLU A 84 13.37 -5.19 -0.99
N GLY A 85 12.26 -5.71 -1.53
CA GLY A 85 11.29 -6.49 -0.77
C GLY A 85 10.61 -7.54 -1.63
N TYR A 86 10.34 -8.70 -1.03
CA TYR A 86 9.57 -9.77 -1.63
C TYR A 86 8.68 -10.44 -0.57
N SER A 87 7.47 -10.80 -0.97
CA SER A 87 6.57 -11.65 -0.19
C SER A 87 5.80 -12.57 -1.13
N SER A 88 5.66 -13.82 -0.75
CA SER A 88 4.84 -14.80 -1.48
C SER A 88 3.33 -14.66 -1.18
N SER A 89 2.92 -13.57 -0.53
CA SER A 89 1.54 -13.31 -0.12
C SER A 89 1.22 -11.82 -0.12
N ILE A 90 -0.03 -11.47 -0.48
CA ILE A 90 -0.51 -10.09 -0.61
C ILE A 90 -0.53 -9.34 0.73
N ASN A 91 -1.03 -9.96 1.80
CA ASN A 91 -1.16 -9.34 3.12
C ASN A 91 0.22 -9.22 3.79
N THR A 92 0.98 -8.21 3.39
CA THR A 92 2.39 -8.03 3.75
C THR A 92 2.75 -6.55 3.91
N SER A 93 3.87 -6.29 4.58
CA SER A 93 4.43 -4.95 4.73
C SER A 93 5.93 -4.95 4.46
N PHE A 94 6.44 -3.84 3.90
CA PHE A 94 7.86 -3.62 3.66
C PHE A 94 8.31 -2.30 4.28
N ASN A 95 9.56 -2.25 4.77
CA ASN A 95 10.19 -1.01 5.21
C ASN A 95 11.00 -0.41 4.06
N ILE A 96 10.90 0.90 3.86
CA ILE A 96 11.67 1.65 2.88
C ILE A 96 12.84 2.34 3.57
N LEU A 97 14.05 1.88 3.24
CA LEU A 97 15.27 2.32 3.90
C LEU A 97 15.87 3.59 3.27
N LEU A 98 15.65 3.79 1.97
CA LEU A 98 16.25 4.87 1.19
C LEU A 98 15.17 5.76 0.58
N ASP A 99 15.47 7.05 0.49
CA ASP A 99 14.61 8.03 -0.19
C ASP A 99 14.65 7.83 -1.71
N GLY A 100 13.60 8.29 -2.38
CA GLY A 100 13.44 8.23 -3.84
C GLY A 100 12.24 7.40 -4.30
N CYS A 101 12.24 7.10 -5.59
CA CYS A 101 11.16 6.37 -6.25
C CYS A 101 11.25 4.87 -5.96
N HIS A 102 10.13 4.30 -5.52
CA HIS A 102 9.96 2.87 -5.30
C HIS A 102 8.75 2.35 -6.08
N ILE A 103 8.91 1.18 -6.69
CA ILE A 103 7.88 0.53 -7.50
C ILE A 103 7.36 -0.68 -6.74
N ILE A 104 6.04 -0.73 -6.56
CA ILE A 104 5.33 -1.87 -5.98
C ILE A 104 4.71 -2.66 -7.12
N ARG A 105 4.99 -3.95 -7.20
CA ARG A 105 4.38 -4.86 -8.16
C ARG A 105 3.74 -6.03 -7.45
N ILE A 106 2.50 -6.32 -7.81
CA ILE A 106 1.72 -7.42 -7.28
C ILE A 106 1.38 -8.35 -8.44
N GLU A 107 1.76 -9.61 -8.35
CA GLU A 107 1.49 -10.61 -9.38
C GLU A 107 0.51 -11.64 -8.85
N GLY A 108 -0.63 -11.80 -9.53
CA GLY A 108 -1.64 -12.80 -9.22
C GLY A 108 -1.93 -13.70 -10.41
N ASP A 109 -2.86 -14.63 -10.25
CA ASP A 109 -3.24 -15.55 -11.32
C ASP A 109 -4.01 -14.82 -12.44
N GLY A 110 -3.37 -14.65 -13.60
CA GLY A 110 -3.99 -13.99 -14.75
C GLY A 110 -3.97 -12.45 -14.70
N TRP A 111 -3.37 -11.84 -13.68
CA TRP A 111 -3.32 -10.38 -13.53
C TRP A 111 -2.05 -9.90 -12.82
N TYR A 112 -1.71 -8.63 -13.01
CA TYR A 112 -0.71 -7.97 -12.20
C TYR A 112 -1.11 -6.50 -11.94
N ALA A 113 -0.58 -5.93 -10.87
CA ALA A 113 -0.78 -4.53 -10.52
C ALA A 113 0.55 -3.83 -10.25
N GLU A 114 0.64 -2.57 -10.63
CA GLU A 114 1.83 -1.73 -10.44
C GLU A 114 1.46 -0.39 -9.83
N GLY A 115 2.24 0.03 -8.84
CA GLY A 115 2.14 1.33 -8.19
C GLY A 115 3.52 1.90 -7.97
N GLU A 116 3.56 3.21 -7.78
CA GLU A 116 4.78 3.97 -7.56
C GLU A 116 4.58 4.90 -6.38
N ILE A 117 5.61 5.03 -5.56
CA ILE A 117 5.68 5.98 -4.47
C ILE A 117 7.01 6.72 -4.53
N GLU A 118 6.97 8.00 -4.19
CA GLU A 118 8.16 8.82 -3.95
C GLU A 118 8.25 9.04 -2.44
N VAL A 119 9.38 8.64 -1.86
CA VAL A 119 9.66 8.75 -0.42
C VAL A 119 10.69 9.84 -0.15
#